data_AF-A0A1F2UFQ9-F1
#
_entry.id   AF-A0A1F2UFQ9-F1
#
_cell.length_a   1.000
_cell.length_b   1.000
_cell.length_c   1.000
_cell.angle_alpha   90.00
_cell.angle_beta   90.00
_cell.angle_gamma   90.00
#
_symmetry.space_group_name_H-M   'P 1'
#
loop_
_entity.id
_entity.type
_entity.pdbx_description
1 polymer ?
#
loop_
_entity_poly.entity_id
_entity_poly.type
_entity_poly.pdbx_seq_one_letter_code
_entity_poly.pdbx_strand_id
1 'polypeptide(L)'
;MQWRLSPLVGRLTLMILALALALPGNAQAPSKRERQLTQRVDQVYRLFVSGEWRKVEAFLTKDSLDLWAGQAKGTITSFRIEEVKVAPDGKQADATVQVTFNVPKMPMVPFTLPQKSQWLYQKGKWFLKLKRPPPVLELFKTTRPSEVEVAPSPLSFAQNPIQLPVPQPDAETVVKIFVQNMTMGDVTVEDLRTTCSCLTAEMDRTTFHSADRGVLTVKYVGPYPPAQPTMHVQATLSPMMYLLDLPVVFSKE
;
A
#
# COMPACT_ATOMS: atom_id res chain seq x y z
N MET A 1 57.55 24.41 -61.54
CA MET A 1 56.20 23.95 -61.98
C MET A 1 55.40 23.66 -60.72
N GLN A 2 54.62 24.62 -60.24
CA GLN A 2 53.18 24.81 -60.53
C GLN A 2 52.27 24.10 -59.51
N TRP A 3 51.91 24.86 -58.47
CA TRP A 3 50.61 25.02 -57.80
C TRP A 3 49.53 23.92 -57.95
N ARG A 4 48.93 23.52 -56.81
CA ARG A 4 47.52 23.83 -56.46
C ARG A 4 47.15 23.37 -55.05
N LEU A 5 46.93 24.34 -54.17
CA LEU A 5 46.07 24.23 -53.00
C LEU A 5 44.60 24.25 -53.46
N SER A 6 43.74 23.46 -52.81
CA SER A 6 42.30 23.68 -52.82
C SER A 6 41.73 23.44 -51.42
N PRO A 7 41.02 24.41 -50.83
CA PRO A 7 40.37 24.29 -49.54
C PRO A 7 38.94 23.75 -49.73
N LEU A 8 38.60 22.67 -49.02
CA LEU A 8 37.22 22.20 -48.93
C LEU A 8 36.53 22.87 -47.74
N VAL A 9 35.96 24.03 -48.06
CA VAL A 9 34.86 24.68 -47.35
C VAL A 9 33.67 23.72 -47.34
N GLY A 10 33.08 23.42 -46.18
CA GLY A 10 31.99 22.45 -46.15
C GLY A 10 31.20 22.34 -44.85
N ARG A 11 30.40 23.38 -44.56
CA ARG A 11 29.12 23.32 -43.83
C ARG A 11 29.17 23.10 -42.31
N LEU A 12 29.20 24.24 -41.62
CA LEU A 12 28.73 24.43 -40.25
C LEU A 12 27.19 24.28 -40.24
N THR A 13 26.67 23.11 -39.88
CA THR A 13 25.23 22.92 -39.63
C THR A 13 24.94 23.32 -38.19
N LEU A 14 24.59 24.59 -38.00
CA LEU A 14 24.13 25.12 -36.71
C LEU A 14 22.71 24.57 -36.43
N MET A 15 22.61 23.44 -35.72
CA MET A 15 21.35 23.03 -35.12
C MET A 15 21.01 24.04 -34.02
N ILE A 16 20.07 24.94 -34.32
CA ILE A 16 19.40 25.75 -33.31
C ILE A 16 18.52 24.78 -32.50
N LEU A 17 19.07 24.29 -31.39
CA LEU A 17 18.34 23.55 -30.38
C LEU A 17 17.34 24.52 -29.75
N ALA A 18 16.07 24.41 -30.16
CA ALA A 18 14.95 25.09 -29.52
C ALA A 18 14.81 24.55 -28.09
N LEU A 19 15.55 25.17 -27.17
CA LEU A 19 15.41 24.95 -25.74
C LEU A 19 14.07 25.57 -25.34
N ALA A 20 13.01 24.76 -25.39
CA ALA A 20 11.73 25.10 -24.80
C ALA A 20 11.98 25.45 -23.32
N LEU A 21 11.92 26.74 -23.01
CA LEU A 21 11.84 27.27 -21.67
C LEU A 21 10.56 26.71 -21.06
N ALA A 22 10.66 25.53 -20.43
CA ALA A 22 9.72 25.09 -19.43
C ALA A 22 9.75 26.17 -18.33
N LEU A 23 8.82 27.13 -18.42
CA LEU A 23 8.59 28.11 -17.38
C LEU A 23 8.42 27.31 -16.08
N PRO A 24 9.32 27.48 -15.08
CA PRO A 24 9.15 26.81 -13.81
C PRO A 24 7.78 27.26 -13.28
N GLY A 25 6.87 26.29 -13.14
CA GLY A 25 5.55 26.54 -12.57
C GLY A 25 5.73 27.37 -11.30
N ASN A 26 4.94 28.45 -11.19
CA ASN A 26 5.02 29.49 -10.16
C ASN A 26 5.12 28.88 -8.75
N ALA A 27 6.32 28.50 -8.34
CA ALA A 27 6.60 27.96 -7.02
C ALA A 27 6.63 29.16 -6.08
N GLN A 28 5.45 29.51 -5.57
CA GLN A 28 5.31 30.60 -4.63
C GLN A 28 6.23 30.30 -3.44
N ALA A 29 7.14 31.23 -3.15
CA ALA A 29 8.13 31.03 -2.11
C ALA A 29 7.43 30.69 -0.78
N PRO A 30 7.91 29.69 -0.03
CA PRO A 30 7.23 29.23 1.17
C PRO A 30 7.14 30.37 2.19
N SER A 31 5.96 30.52 2.76
CA SER A 31 5.66 31.51 3.77
C SER A 31 6.59 31.33 4.98
N LYS A 32 6.74 32.39 5.79
CA LYS A 32 7.54 32.32 7.03
C LYS A 32 7.04 31.19 7.95
N ARG A 33 5.72 31.00 8.03
CA ARG A 33 5.10 29.97 8.88
C ARG A 33 5.36 28.56 8.35
N GLU A 34 5.29 28.35 7.04
CA GLU A 34 5.66 27.07 6.42
C GLU A 34 7.12 26.74 6.68
N ARG A 35 8.04 27.69 6.48
CA ARG A 35 9.48 27.47 6.78
C ARG A 35 9.72 27.07 8.24
N GLN A 36 9.06 27.76 9.18
CA GLN A 36 9.13 27.40 10.61
C GLN A 36 8.55 26.01 10.88
N LEU A 37 7.46 25.65 10.23
CA LEU A 37 6.84 24.34 10.37
C LEU A 37 7.72 23.24 9.78
N THR A 38 8.25 23.42 8.57
CA THR A 38 9.17 22.47 7.93
C THR A 38 10.39 22.18 8.82
N GLN A 39 10.99 23.22 9.42
CA GLN A 39 12.07 23.04 10.39
C GLN A 39 11.62 22.26 11.62
N ARG A 40 10.41 22.49 12.11
CA ARG A 40 9.86 21.78 13.28
C ARG A 40 9.58 20.30 12.96
N VAL A 41 9.04 20.02 11.78
CA VAL A 41 8.83 18.67 11.26
C VAL A 41 10.17 17.94 11.15
N ASP A 42 11.17 18.55 10.52
CA ASP A 42 12.52 17.97 10.41
C ASP A 42 13.13 17.64 11.77
N GLN A 43 13.04 18.56 12.74
CA GLN A 43 13.50 18.32 14.12
C GLN A 43 12.82 17.13 14.77
N VAL A 44 11.50 17.01 14.65
CA VAL A 44 10.75 15.88 15.21
C VAL A 44 11.21 14.58 14.55
N TYR A 45 11.20 14.49 13.22
CA TYR A 45 11.54 13.24 12.53
C TYR A 45 13.01 12.82 12.70
N ARG A 46 13.94 13.76 12.91
CA ARG A 46 15.31 13.42 13.34
C ARG A 46 15.34 12.70 14.69
N LEU A 47 14.52 13.13 15.65
CA LEU A 47 14.39 12.45 16.94
C LEU A 47 13.74 11.06 16.78
N PHE A 48 12.85 10.90 15.79
CA PHE A 48 12.32 9.58 15.45
C PHE A 48 13.42 8.66 14.90
N VAL A 49 14.27 9.15 13.98
CA VAL A 49 15.41 8.38 13.44
C VAL A 49 16.42 8.03 14.53
N SER A 50 16.73 8.96 15.44
CA SER A 50 17.70 8.72 16.52
C SER A 50 17.15 7.91 17.70
N GLY A 51 15.85 7.59 17.70
CA GLY A 51 15.20 6.87 18.80
C GLY A 51 15.05 7.68 20.09
N GLU A 52 15.20 9.01 20.02
CA GLU A 52 15.14 9.91 21.17
C GLU A 52 13.70 10.33 21.49
N TRP A 53 12.82 9.33 21.62
CA TRP A 53 11.36 9.48 21.76
C TRP A 53 10.91 10.44 22.86
N ARG A 54 11.64 10.46 23.97
CA ARG A 54 11.34 11.34 25.12
C ARG A 54 11.48 12.82 24.76
N LYS A 55 12.40 13.18 23.86
CA LYS A 55 12.58 14.58 23.44
C LYS A 55 11.45 15.07 22.55
N VAL A 56 10.70 14.15 21.91
CA VAL A 56 9.53 14.47 21.08
C VAL A 56 8.41 15.09 21.93
N GLU A 57 8.32 14.77 23.23
CA GLU A 57 7.30 15.32 24.13
C GLU A 57 7.28 16.86 24.16
N ALA A 58 8.44 17.51 24.00
CA ALA A 58 8.56 18.97 23.93
C ALA A 58 7.96 19.58 22.64
N PHE A 59 7.57 18.76 21.68
CA PHE A 59 6.93 19.13 20.42
C PHE A 59 5.44 18.82 20.42
N LEU A 60 4.92 18.11 21.43
CA LEU A 60 3.52 17.71 21.48
C LEU A 60 2.64 18.78 22.11
N THR A 61 1.38 18.81 21.71
CA THR A 61 0.34 19.51 22.45
C THR A 61 0.05 18.79 23.77
N LYS A 62 -0.47 19.51 24.78
CA LYS A 62 -0.72 18.95 26.12
C LYS A 62 -1.68 17.74 26.09
N ASP A 63 -2.70 17.80 25.25
CA ASP A 63 -3.67 16.73 24.98
C ASP A 63 -3.07 15.52 24.24
N SER A 64 -1.94 15.70 23.58
CA SER A 64 -1.25 14.63 22.85
C SER A 64 -0.28 13.83 23.72
N LEU A 65 0.11 14.32 24.90
CA LEU A 65 1.09 13.65 25.76
C LEU A 65 0.61 12.27 26.23
N ASP A 66 -0.66 12.17 26.66
CA ASP A 66 -1.23 10.90 27.11
C ASP A 66 -1.32 9.87 25.97
N LEU A 67 -1.68 10.33 24.77
CA LEU A 67 -1.73 9.47 23.58
C LEU A 67 -0.32 8.99 23.21
N TRP A 68 0.67 9.87 23.27
CA TRP A 68 2.06 9.54 23.00
C TRP A 68 2.63 8.51 23.99
N ALA A 69 2.30 8.64 25.27
CA ALA A 69 2.72 7.70 26.29
C ALA A 69 2.24 6.27 25.96
N GLY A 70 1.00 6.12 25.50
CA GLY A 70 0.40 4.82 25.15
C GLY A 70 0.78 4.24 23.79
N GLN A 71 1.37 5.03 22.88
CA GLN A 71 1.71 4.54 21.53
C GLN A 71 2.92 3.61 21.54
N ALA A 72 2.91 2.58 20.69
CA ALA A 72 4.12 1.81 20.39
C ALA A 72 5.09 2.70 19.59
N LYS A 73 6.37 2.75 20.00
CA LYS A 73 7.40 3.55 19.34
C LYS A 73 8.17 2.67 18.38
N GLY A 74 7.84 2.77 17.09
CA GLY A 74 8.56 2.10 16.02
C GLY A 74 9.81 2.87 15.61
N THR A 75 10.89 2.17 15.29
CA THR A 75 12.10 2.80 14.74
C THR A 75 11.90 3.08 13.25
N ILE A 76 12.17 4.32 12.85
CA ILE A 76 12.25 4.71 11.44
C ILE A 76 13.72 4.84 11.06
N THR A 77 14.08 4.50 9.83
CA THR A 77 15.47 4.56 9.36
C THR A 77 15.78 5.82 8.59
N SER A 78 14.81 6.35 7.85
CA SER A 78 14.95 7.61 7.12
C SER A 78 13.59 8.27 6.92
N PHE A 79 13.61 9.54 6.54
CA PHE A 79 12.41 10.29 6.20
C PHE A 79 12.69 11.34 5.12
N ARG A 80 11.63 11.76 4.41
CA ARG A 80 11.62 12.88 3.48
C ARG A 80 10.32 13.66 3.63
N ILE A 81 10.42 14.97 3.85
CA ILE A 81 9.24 15.84 3.90
C ILE A 81 8.75 16.03 2.46
N GLU A 82 7.52 15.60 2.17
CA GLU A 82 6.89 15.79 0.86
C GLU A 82 6.20 17.13 0.78
N GLU A 83 5.37 17.41 1.77
CA GLU A 83 4.42 18.50 1.71
C GLU A 83 4.16 19.05 3.10
N VAL A 84 4.09 20.38 3.16
CA VAL A 84 3.68 21.12 4.34
C VAL A 84 2.64 22.13 3.89
N LYS A 85 1.42 22.01 4.40
CA LYS A 85 0.28 22.87 4.08
C LYS A 85 -0.17 23.57 5.33
N VAL A 86 0.06 24.88 5.39
CA VAL A 86 -0.50 25.72 6.45
C VAL A 86 -1.92 26.11 6.05
N ALA A 87 -2.89 25.89 6.94
CA ALA A 87 -4.27 26.26 6.70
C ALA A 87 -4.41 27.79 6.55
N PRO A 88 -5.48 28.29 5.89
CA PRO A 88 -5.68 29.73 5.69
C PRO A 88 -5.74 30.55 6.99
N ASP A 89 -6.16 29.93 8.10
CA ASP A 89 -6.16 30.56 9.43
C ASP A 89 -4.73 30.78 10.00
N GLY A 90 -3.73 30.13 9.39
CA GLY A 90 -2.34 30.08 9.81
C GLY A 90 -2.11 29.43 11.18
N LYS A 91 -3.15 28.89 11.82
CA LYS A 91 -3.11 28.29 13.17
C LYS A 91 -3.00 26.77 13.10
N GLN A 92 -3.39 26.18 11.98
CA GLN A 92 -3.34 24.75 11.74
C GLN A 92 -2.49 24.45 10.52
N ALA A 93 -1.93 23.26 10.48
CA ALA A 93 -1.24 22.78 9.31
C ALA A 93 -1.24 21.26 9.27
N ASP A 94 -1.12 20.72 8.07
CA ASP A 94 -0.87 19.30 7.84
C ASP A 94 0.51 19.15 7.18
N ALA A 95 1.26 18.14 7.61
CA ALA A 95 2.53 17.77 6.99
C ALA A 95 2.50 16.30 6.58
N THR A 96 2.88 16.04 5.34
CA THR A 96 3.05 14.69 4.78
C THR A 96 4.54 14.39 4.67
N VAL A 97 4.97 13.29 5.27
CA VAL A 97 6.38 12.86 5.31
C VAL A 97 6.46 11.41 4.85
N GLN A 98 7.30 11.12 3.84
CA GLN A 98 7.65 9.74 3.52
C GLN A 98 8.57 9.21 4.61
N VAL A 99 8.22 8.07 5.19
CA VAL A 99 8.97 7.46 6.28
C VAL A 99 9.35 6.05 5.87
N THR A 100 10.63 5.72 5.99
CA THR A 100 11.14 4.38 5.75
C THR A 100 11.31 3.64 7.07
N PHE A 101 10.80 2.41 7.11
CA PHE A 101 10.88 1.54 8.28
C PHE A 101 11.78 0.33 7.99
N ASN A 102 12.47 -0.13 9.02
CA ASN A 102 13.05 -1.47 9.05
C ASN A 102 12.29 -2.28 10.10
N VAL A 103 11.82 -3.47 9.73
CA VAL A 103 11.19 -4.40 10.68
C VAL A 103 12.24 -5.38 11.17
N PRO A 104 12.68 -5.29 12.44
CA PRO A 104 13.60 -6.26 12.99
C PRO A 104 12.96 -7.65 12.95
N LYS A 105 13.68 -8.65 12.43
CA LYS A 105 13.27 -10.07 12.27
C LYS A 105 12.53 -10.45 10.98
N MET A 106 12.30 -9.52 10.06
CA MET A 106 11.94 -9.88 8.69
C MET A 106 13.11 -9.54 7.76
N PRO A 107 13.62 -10.47 6.93
CA PRO A 107 14.70 -10.22 5.96
C PRO A 107 14.25 -9.34 4.78
N MET A 108 13.29 -8.44 5.01
CA MET A 108 12.66 -7.62 3.99
C MET A 108 13.44 -6.35 3.69
N VAL A 109 13.29 -5.91 2.44
CA VAL A 109 13.71 -4.61 1.92
C VAL A 109 13.02 -3.51 2.74
N PRO A 110 13.71 -2.40 3.08
CA PRO A 110 13.08 -1.26 3.72
C PRO A 110 11.85 -0.79 2.95
N PHE A 111 10.73 -0.59 3.62
CA PHE A 111 9.51 -0.09 3.00
C PHE A 111 9.24 1.36 3.39
N THR A 112 8.74 2.15 2.44
CA THR A 112 8.49 3.58 2.61
C THR A 112 7.00 3.87 2.51
N LEU A 113 6.44 4.59 3.49
CA LEU A 113 5.02 4.95 3.52
C LEU A 113 4.84 6.45 3.83
N PRO A 114 3.82 7.11 3.24
CA PRO A 114 3.47 8.47 3.60
C PRO A 114 2.80 8.51 4.99
N GLN A 115 3.34 9.34 5.88
CA GLN A 115 2.79 9.65 7.20
C GLN A 115 2.24 11.08 7.20
N LYS A 116 0.96 11.22 7.52
CA LYS A 116 0.29 12.53 7.67
C LYS A 116 0.26 12.92 9.15
N SER A 117 0.68 14.14 9.43
CA SER A 117 0.74 14.70 10.78
C SER A 117 0.03 16.04 10.84
N GLN A 118 -0.65 16.31 11.97
CA GLN A 118 -1.36 17.57 12.19
C GLN A 118 -0.60 18.44 13.16
N TRP A 119 -0.57 19.74 12.90
CA TRP A 119 0.21 20.70 13.66
C TRP A 119 -0.64 21.90 14.05
N LEU A 120 -0.44 22.38 15.29
CA LEU A 120 -1.08 23.57 15.82
C LEU A 120 -0.03 24.64 16.12
N TYR A 121 -0.30 25.87 15.69
CA TYR A 121 0.52 27.04 16.00
C TYR A 121 0.00 27.72 17.27
N GLN A 122 0.77 27.61 18.35
CA GLN A 122 0.40 28.16 19.66
C GLN A 122 1.60 28.87 20.28
N LYS A 123 1.38 30.04 20.87
CA LYS A 123 2.44 30.83 21.54
C LYS A 123 3.71 31.01 20.69
N GLY A 124 3.53 31.22 19.38
CA GLY A 124 4.63 31.44 18.44
C GLY A 124 5.41 30.19 18.00
N LYS A 125 4.94 28.98 18.33
CA LYS A 125 5.60 27.71 17.99
C LYS A 125 4.60 26.70 17.43
N TRP A 126 5.11 25.81 16.58
CA TRP A 126 4.36 24.66 16.07
C TRP A 126 4.47 23.47 17.02
N PHE A 127 3.32 22.86 17.29
CA PHE A 127 3.18 21.66 18.12
C PHE A 127 2.45 20.57 17.34
N LEU A 128 2.95 19.35 17.42
CA LEU A 128 2.37 18.16 16.84
C LEU A 128 1.13 17.76 17.65
N LYS A 129 0.02 17.60 16.94
CA LYS A 129 -1.27 17.15 17.48
C LYS A 129 -1.51 15.70 17.06
N LEU A 130 -1.61 14.82 18.05
CA LEU A 130 -1.99 13.43 17.84
C LEU A 130 -3.52 13.33 17.84
N LYS A 131 -4.07 12.55 16.90
CA LYS A 131 -5.48 12.20 16.91
C LYS A 131 -5.68 10.99 17.80
N ARG A 132 -6.68 11.07 18.68
CA ARG A 132 -7.17 9.87 19.36
C ARG A 132 -7.80 8.96 18.29
N PRO A 133 -7.40 7.67 18.20
CA PRO A 133 -8.10 6.74 17.34
C PRO A 133 -9.58 6.71 17.79
N PRO A 134 -10.54 6.64 16.86
CA PRO A 134 -11.95 6.51 17.24
C PRO A 134 -12.12 5.30 18.17
N PRO A 135 -13.04 5.36 19.16
CA PRO A 135 -13.33 4.20 19.98
C PRO A 135 -13.67 3.00 19.10
N VAL A 136 -13.20 1.80 19.46
CA VAL A 136 -13.45 0.58 18.69
C VAL A 136 -14.94 0.39 18.40
N LEU A 137 -15.81 0.73 19.36
CA LEU A 137 -17.27 0.70 19.22
C LEU A 137 -17.81 1.65 18.14
N GLU A 138 -17.13 2.74 17.82
CA GLU A 138 -17.55 3.67 16.76
C GLU A 138 -17.08 3.23 15.37
N LEU A 139 -15.99 2.46 15.29
CA LEU A 139 -15.58 1.81 14.03
C LEU A 139 -16.69 0.87 13.51
N PHE A 140 -17.46 0.24 14.41
CA PHE A 140 -18.57 -0.65 14.06
C PHE A 140 -19.93 0.06 13.89
N LYS A 141 -20.05 1.35 14.26
CA LYS A 141 -21.31 2.12 14.14
C LYS A 141 -21.44 2.89 12.83
N THR A 142 -20.37 3.01 12.05
CA THR A 142 -20.43 3.46 10.65
C THR A 142 -20.95 2.36 9.74
N THR A 143 -22.19 1.92 9.95
CA THR A 143 -23.01 1.17 8.99
C THR A 143 -23.64 2.13 7.98
N ARG A 144 -22.81 2.94 7.33
CA ARG A 144 -23.03 3.16 5.90
C ARG A 144 -22.01 2.25 5.23
N PRO A 145 -22.42 1.36 4.32
CA PRO A 145 -21.47 0.86 3.34
C PRO A 145 -21.09 2.09 2.50
N SER A 146 -20.14 2.89 3.01
CA SER A 146 -19.10 3.38 2.14
C SER A 146 -18.65 2.11 1.43
N GLU A 147 -18.99 2.03 0.16
CA GLU A 147 -18.42 1.09 -0.79
C GLU A 147 -16.96 0.93 -0.38
N VAL A 148 -16.69 -0.13 0.38
CA VAL A 148 -15.35 -0.42 0.84
C VAL A 148 -14.67 -0.66 -0.48
N GLU A 149 -13.84 0.28 -0.90
CA GLU A 149 -12.96 0.10 -2.05
C GLU A 149 -12.11 -1.11 -1.66
N VAL A 150 -12.63 -2.30 -2.00
CA VAL A 150 -12.03 -3.57 -1.65
C VAL A 150 -10.69 -3.52 -2.34
N ALA A 151 -9.62 -3.42 -1.54
CA ALA A 151 -8.27 -3.38 -2.08
C ALA A 151 -8.17 -4.53 -3.11
N PRO A 152 -7.75 -4.23 -4.35
CA PRO A 152 -7.83 -5.21 -5.43
C PRO A 152 -7.03 -6.44 -5.03
N SER A 153 -7.70 -7.60 -5.05
CA SER A 153 -7.06 -8.88 -4.74
C SER A 153 -5.89 -9.14 -5.70
N PRO A 154 -4.74 -9.64 -5.22
CA PRO A 154 -3.58 -9.89 -6.07
C PRO A 154 -3.84 -11.01 -7.10
N LEU A 155 -4.75 -11.92 -6.77
CA LEU A 155 -5.20 -12.99 -7.64
C LEU A 155 -6.64 -12.74 -8.09
N SER A 156 -6.87 -12.88 -9.39
CA SER A 156 -8.21 -12.95 -9.99
C SER A 156 -8.57 -14.40 -10.28
N PHE A 157 -9.81 -14.77 -9.94
CA PHE A 157 -10.36 -16.11 -10.20
C PHE A 157 -11.45 -15.96 -11.27
N ALA A 158 -11.45 -16.84 -12.27
CA ALA A 158 -12.47 -16.85 -13.32
C ALA A 158 -13.90 -17.08 -12.76
N GLN A 159 -14.00 -17.63 -11.55
CA GLN A 159 -15.25 -17.80 -10.82
C GLN A 159 -15.09 -17.37 -9.37
N ASN A 160 -15.93 -16.45 -8.92
CA ASN A 160 -16.13 -16.10 -7.51
C ASN A 160 -17.58 -15.59 -7.34
N PRO A 161 -18.51 -16.38 -6.78
CA PRO A 161 -18.29 -17.67 -6.12
C PRO A 161 -17.91 -18.80 -7.09
N ILE A 162 -17.32 -19.85 -6.55
CA ILE A 162 -17.00 -21.11 -7.25
C ILE A 162 -18.29 -21.89 -7.45
N GLN A 163 -18.60 -22.25 -8.69
CA GLN A 163 -19.78 -23.05 -9.01
C GLN A 163 -19.40 -24.52 -9.16
N LEU A 164 -19.99 -25.38 -8.33
CA LEU A 164 -19.91 -26.83 -8.46
C LEU A 164 -21.26 -27.37 -8.95
N PRO A 165 -21.30 -28.38 -9.82
CA PRO A 165 -22.55 -29.05 -10.14
C PRO A 165 -23.10 -29.76 -8.89
N VAL A 166 -24.42 -29.91 -8.81
CA VAL A 166 -25.08 -30.65 -7.72
C VAL A 166 -24.50 -32.07 -7.64
N PRO A 167 -23.99 -32.50 -6.47
CA PRO A 167 -23.35 -33.79 -6.35
C PRO A 167 -24.35 -34.93 -6.55
N GLN A 168 -23.91 -35.98 -7.25
CA GLN A 168 -24.64 -37.24 -7.30
C GLN A 168 -24.15 -38.16 -6.17
N PRO A 169 -25.01 -39.03 -5.60
CA PRO A 169 -24.58 -40.01 -4.61
C PRO A 169 -23.40 -40.82 -5.13
N ASP A 170 -22.34 -40.91 -4.32
CA ASP A 170 -21.12 -41.67 -4.60
C ASP A 170 -20.29 -41.20 -5.82
N ALA A 171 -20.58 -40.01 -6.37
CA ALA A 171 -19.81 -39.41 -7.45
C ALA A 171 -18.86 -38.32 -6.94
N GLU A 172 -17.61 -38.36 -7.40
CA GLU A 172 -16.66 -37.25 -7.22
C GLU A 172 -17.00 -36.14 -8.23
N THR A 173 -17.09 -34.91 -7.73
CA THR A 173 -17.28 -33.72 -8.56
C THR A 173 -15.97 -32.95 -8.63
N VAL A 174 -15.48 -32.66 -9.83
CA VAL A 174 -14.23 -31.93 -10.05
C VAL A 174 -14.45 -30.74 -10.98
N VAL A 175 -14.06 -29.55 -10.53
CA VAL A 175 -14.11 -28.31 -11.34
C VAL A 175 -12.72 -27.68 -11.39
N LYS A 176 -12.37 -27.11 -12.55
CA LYS A 176 -11.12 -26.39 -12.78
C LYS A 176 -11.42 -24.92 -13.02
N ILE A 177 -10.79 -24.05 -12.22
CA ILE A 177 -10.97 -22.59 -12.27
C ILE A 177 -9.65 -21.96 -12.67
N PHE A 178 -9.67 -21.05 -13.63
CA PHE A 178 -8.49 -20.29 -13.99
C PHE A 178 -8.20 -19.22 -12.94
N VAL A 179 -6.92 -19.11 -12.57
CA VAL A 179 -6.40 -18.09 -11.65
C VAL A 179 -5.38 -17.24 -12.40
N GLN A 180 -5.41 -15.93 -12.22
CA GLN A 180 -4.46 -15.01 -12.85
C GLN A 180 -3.88 -14.04 -11.82
N ASN A 181 -2.56 -13.82 -11.85
CA ASN A 181 -1.92 -12.76 -11.09
C ASN A 181 -2.14 -11.41 -11.78
N MET A 182 -2.80 -10.49 -11.05
CA MET A 182 -3.15 -9.15 -11.54
C MET A 182 -2.12 -8.09 -11.15
N THR A 183 -1.07 -8.48 -10.44
CA THR A 183 -0.03 -7.58 -9.93
C THR A 183 1.19 -7.60 -10.84
N MET A 184 2.08 -6.62 -10.67
CA MET A 184 3.37 -6.57 -11.36
C MET A 184 4.46 -7.41 -10.66
N GLY A 185 4.17 -7.97 -9.48
CA GLY A 185 5.12 -8.73 -8.67
C GLY A 185 4.76 -10.21 -8.59
N ASP A 186 5.64 -10.99 -7.96
CA ASP A 186 5.40 -12.42 -7.75
C ASP A 186 4.43 -12.63 -6.58
N VAL A 187 3.41 -13.46 -6.80
CA VAL A 187 2.44 -13.87 -5.78
C VAL A 187 2.67 -15.34 -5.46
N THR A 188 2.76 -15.68 -4.17
CA THR A 188 2.85 -17.06 -3.71
C THR A 188 1.63 -17.43 -2.89
N VAL A 189 0.93 -18.50 -3.27
CA VAL A 189 -0.13 -19.12 -2.49
C VAL A 189 0.52 -20.03 -1.45
N GLU A 190 0.40 -19.66 -0.18
CA GLU A 190 1.03 -20.38 0.93
C GLU A 190 0.11 -21.48 1.47
N ASP A 191 -1.20 -21.25 1.44
CA ASP A 191 -2.17 -22.12 2.08
C ASP A 191 -3.51 -22.13 1.35
N LEU A 192 -4.11 -23.32 1.24
CA LEU A 192 -5.40 -23.59 0.65
C LEU A 192 -6.20 -24.41 1.66
N ARG A 193 -7.09 -23.74 2.40
CA ARG A 193 -7.92 -24.40 3.41
C ARG A 193 -9.36 -24.47 2.98
N THR A 194 -9.99 -25.60 3.24
CA THR A 194 -11.43 -25.80 3.04
C THR A 194 -12.11 -25.93 4.40
N THR A 195 -13.39 -25.57 4.46
CA THR A 195 -14.19 -25.63 5.69
C THR A 195 -14.73 -27.03 6.01
N CYS A 196 -14.64 -27.98 5.08
CA CYS A 196 -15.00 -29.38 5.30
C CYS A 196 -13.98 -30.32 4.67
N SER A 197 -13.84 -31.52 5.22
CA SER A 197 -13.07 -32.62 4.61
C SER A 197 -13.71 -33.15 3.32
N CYS A 198 -14.97 -32.80 3.07
CA CYS A 198 -15.70 -33.13 1.85
C CYS A 198 -15.26 -32.33 0.63
N LEU A 199 -14.46 -31.27 0.83
CA LEU A 199 -13.98 -30.37 -0.19
C LEU A 199 -12.45 -30.36 -0.12
N THR A 200 -11.79 -30.59 -1.24
CA THR A 200 -10.34 -30.48 -1.37
C THR A 200 -9.99 -29.55 -2.52
N ALA A 201 -8.94 -28.78 -2.38
CA ALA A 201 -8.50 -27.83 -3.39
C ALA A 201 -6.99 -27.95 -3.61
N GLU A 202 -6.60 -27.95 -4.88
CA GLU A 202 -5.21 -28.07 -5.29
C GLU A 202 -4.94 -27.06 -6.40
N MET A 203 -3.80 -26.38 -6.35
CA MET A 203 -3.35 -25.55 -7.46
C MET A 203 -2.27 -26.26 -8.26
N ASP A 204 -2.27 -26.05 -9.57
CA ASP A 204 -1.23 -26.58 -10.47
C ASP A 204 0.16 -26.00 -10.17
N ARG A 205 0.21 -24.82 -9.57
CA ARG A 205 1.41 -24.13 -9.09
C ARG A 205 1.08 -23.21 -7.91
N THR A 206 2.06 -22.96 -7.05
CA THR A 206 1.91 -22.07 -5.89
C THR A 206 2.48 -20.68 -6.12
N THR A 207 3.38 -20.49 -7.08
CA THR A 207 3.98 -19.19 -7.39
C THR A 207 3.55 -18.70 -8.77
N PHE A 208 3.17 -17.42 -8.85
CA PHE A 208 2.67 -16.74 -10.03
C PHE A 208 3.50 -15.48 -10.29
N HIS A 209 4.18 -15.41 -11.42
CA HIS A 209 4.80 -14.18 -11.88
C HIS A 209 3.75 -13.20 -12.41
N SER A 210 4.19 -11.98 -12.74
CA SER A 210 3.33 -10.95 -13.33
C SER A 210 2.57 -11.48 -14.55
N ALA A 211 1.24 -11.34 -14.54
CA ALA A 211 0.31 -11.83 -15.56
C ALA A 211 0.28 -13.36 -15.79
N ASP A 212 0.95 -14.15 -14.95
CA ASP A 212 0.89 -15.61 -15.03
C ASP A 212 -0.54 -16.12 -14.78
N ARG A 213 -0.83 -17.26 -15.40
CA ARG A 213 -2.08 -18.01 -15.23
C ARG A 213 -1.80 -19.39 -14.67
N GLY A 214 -2.77 -19.89 -13.91
CA GLY A 214 -2.75 -21.23 -13.33
C GLY A 214 -4.17 -21.78 -13.19
N VAL A 215 -4.27 -22.96 -12.61
CA VAL A 215 -5.52 -23.70 -12.48
C VAL A 215 -5.69 -24.15 -11.04
N LEU A 216 -6.79 -23.71 -10.44
CA LEU A 216 -7.30 -24.21 -9.17
C LEU A 216 -8.28 -25.35 -9.45
N THR A 217 -7.93 -26.55 -9.01
CA THR A 217 -8.78 -27.74 -9.08
C THR A 217 -9.51 -27.89 -7.75
N VAL A 218 -10.83 -27.83 -7.78
CA VAL A 218 -11.68 -28.04 -6.59
C VAL A 218 -12.41 -29.36 -6.77
N LYS A 219 -12.28 -30.23 -5.77
CA LYS A 219 -12.93 -31.54 -5.74
C LYS A 219 -13.89 -31.59 -4.56
N TYR A 220 -15.06 -32.17 -4.78
CA TYR A 220 -16.05 -32.41 -3.75
C TYR A 220 -16.44 -33.89 -3.73
N VAL A 221 -16.47 -34.47 -2.53
CA VAL A 221 -16.86 -35.85 -2.27
C VAL A 221 -17.85 -35.88 -1.11
N GLY A 222 -19.09 -36.28 -1.39
CA GLY A 222 -20.09 -36.47 -0.35
C GLY A 222 -21.51 -36.56 -0.92
N PRO A 223 -22.44 -37.19 -0.18
CA PRO A 223 -23.80 -37.41 -0.66
C PRO A 223 -24.66 -36.14 -0.69
N TYR A 224 -24.33 -35.12 0.11
CA TYR A 224 -25.13 -33.89 0.23
C TYR A 224 -24.27 -32.65 0.40
N PRO A 225 -24.54 -31.56 -0.33
CA PRO A 225 -23.77 -30.33 -0.22
C PRO A 225 -23.89 -29.75 1.20
N PRO A 226 -22.78 -29.30 1.81
CA PRO A 226 -22.86 -28.58 3.08
C PRO A 226 -23.60 -27.26 2.90
N ALA A 227 -24.17 -26.71 3.97
CA ALA A 227 -25.03 -25.53 3.89
C ALA A 227 -24.32 -24.30 3.31
N GLN A 228 -23.03 -24.11 3.60
CA GLN A 228 -22.21 -22.97 3.16
C GLN A 228 -20.72 -23.34 3.11
N PRO A 229 -20.25 -24.13 2.13
CA PRO A 229 -18.83 -24.39 1.99
C PRO A 229 -18.11 -23.12 1.54
N THR A 230 -17.06 -22.77 2.27
CA THR A 230 -16.10 -21.75 1.86
C THR A 230 -14.71 -22.34 1.76
N MET A 231 -13.93 -21.77 0.85
CA MET A 231 -12.51 -22.02 0.70
C MET A 231 -11.74 -20.75 1.02
N HIS A 232 -10.71 -20.89 1.85
CA HIS A 232 -9.81 -19.82 2.25
C HIS A 232 -8.49 -19.99 1.52
N VAL A 233 -8.09 -18.97 0.77
CA VAL A 233 -6.81 -18.93 0.06
C VAL A 233 -5.93 -17.89 0.73
N GLN A 234 -4.81 -18.32 1.30
CA GLN A 234 -3.78 -17.42 1.83
C GLN A 234 -2.73 -17.21 0.75
N ALA A 235 -2.64 -15.96 0.27
CA ALA A 235 -1.67 -15.56 -0.74
C ALA A 235 -0.77 -14.45 -0.21
N THR A 236 0.51 -14.52 -0.51
CA THR A 236 1.51 -13.53 -0.13
C THR A 236 2.04 -12.85 -1.38
N LEU A 237 1.86 -11.53 -1.45
CA LEU A 237 2.56 -10.64 -2.36
C LEU A 237 3.52 -9.82 -1.48
N SER A 238 4.74 -10.30 -1.33
CA SER A 238 5.75 -9.77 -0.39
C SER A 238 5.75 -8.23 -0.34
N PRO A 239 5.47 -7.57 0.81
CA PRO A 239 5.26 -8.12 2.17
C PRO A 239 3.83 -8.53 2.53
N MET A 240 2.87 -8.15 1.70
CA MET A 240 1.47 -8.16 2.07
C MET A 240 0.91 -9.57 1.98
N MET A 241 0.36 -10.03 3.10
CA MET A 241 -0.45 -11.23 3.17
C MET A 241 -1.89 -10.87 2.86
N TYR A 242 -2.51 -11.65 1.99
CA TYR A 242 -3.90 -11.55 1.58
C TYR A 242 -4.60 -12.83 1.99
N LEU A 243 -5.76 -12.67 2.65
CA LEU A 243 -6.69 -13.76 2.87
C LEU A 243 -7.86 -13.56 1.91
N LEU A 244 -8.07 -14.53 1.04
CA LEU A 244 -9.10 -14.49 0.01
C LEU A 244 -10.13 -15.57 0.33
N ASP A 245 -11.38 -15.15 0.53
CA ASP A 245 -12.49 -16.06 0.75
C ASP A 245 -13.20 -16.32 -0.59
N LEU A 246 -13.27 -17.59 -0.97
CA LEU A 246 -13.94 -18.07 -2.17
C LEU A 246 -15.14 -18.91 -1.75
N PRO A 247 -16.37 -18.36 -1.78
CA PRO A 247 -17.57 -19.13 -1.50
C PRO A 247 -17.78 -20.20 -2.56
N VAL A 248 -18.25 -21.38 -2.15
CA VAL A 248 -18.59 -22.48 -3.05
C VAL A 248 -20.11 -22.64 -3.07
N VAL A 249 -20.69 -22.61 -4.25
CA VAL A 249 -22.14 -22.71 -4.49
C VAL A 249 -22.41 -23.92 -5.38
N PHE A 250 -23.40 -24.72 -5.02
CA PHE A 250 -23.87 -25.83 -5.85
C PHE A 250 -25.03 -25.35 -6.73
N SER A 251 -24.89 -25.45 -8.05
CA SER A 251 -25.90 -25.07 -9.01
C SER A 251 -26.30 -26.26 -9.89
N LYS A 252 -27.56 -26.26 -10.35
CA LYS A 252 -28.00 -27.11 -11.45
C LYS A 252 -27.60 -26.37 -12.73
N GLU A 253 -26.70 -26.95 -13.52
CA GLU A 253 -26.41 -26.47 -14.88
C GLU A 253 -27.68 -26.42 -15.74
#